data_AF-A0A484LIR1-F1
#
_entry.id   AF-A0A484LIR1-F1
#
_cell.length_a   1.000
_cell.length_b   1.000
_cell.length_c   1.000
_cell.angle_alpha   90.00
_cell.angle_beta   90.00
_cell.angle_gamma   90.00
#
_symmetry.space_group_name_H-M   'P 1'
#
loop_
_entity.id
_entity.type
_entity.pdbx_description
1 polymer ?
#
loop_
_entity_poly.entity_id
_entity_poly.type
_entity_poly.pdbx_seq_one_letter_code
_entity_poly.pdbx_strand_id
1 'polypeptide(L)'
;MMIGDGIEDEEKWLAEGIAGIQQNAFYLHRAMDSNNLREALKYSAQLLSELRTSRLPPHKYYVLYMRAFDELRKLELFFKDEDRHGCSIVDLYELVQHAGNVLPRLYLLCTVGSVYIKSKEAPAKNILKDLVEMCRAVQHPIRGLFLRSYLAQISRDKLPDIGSEYER
;
A
#
# COMPACT_ATOMS: atom_id res chain seq x y z
N MET A 1 -16.11 -35.46 7.80
CA MET A 1 -16.95 -34.35 7.29
C MET A 1 -16.47 -32.96 7.71
N MET A 2 -15.49 -32.80 8.62
CA MET A 2 -15.02 -31.48 9.10
C MET A 2 -14.02 -30.73 8.19
N ILE A 3 -13.37 -31.41 7.23
CA ILE A 3 -12.35 -30.78 6.37
C ILE A 3 -12.97 -29.99 5.20
N GLY A 4 -14.15 -30.41 4.72
CA GLY A 4 -14.84 -29.73 3.62
C GLY A 4 -15.38 -28.35 4.02
N ASP A 5 -15.95 -28.26 5.23
CA ASP A 5 -16.58 -27.03 5.77
C ASP A 5 -15.56 -25.87 5.90
N GLY A 6 -14.36 -26.17 6.41
CA GLY A 6 -13.30 -25.16 6.55
C GLY A 6 -12.76 -24.64 5.21
N ILE A 7 -12.72 -25.48 4.17
CA ILE A 7 -12.28 -25.05 2.83
C ILE A 7 -13.32 -24.13 2.20
N GLU A 8 -14.61 -24.45 2.34
CA GLU A 8 -15.71 -23.64 1.83
C GLU A 8 -15.77 -22.27 2.52
N ASP A 9 -15.56 -22.22 3.83
CA ASP A 9 -15.45 -20.98 4.59
C ASP A 9 -14.27 -20.11 4.14
N GLU A 10 -13.10 -20.71 3.90
CA GLU A 10 -11.93 -19.98 3.43
C GLU A 10 -12.13 -19.38 2.02
N GLU A 11 -12.77 -20.12 1.10
CA GLU A 11 -13.13 -19.60 -0.23
C GLU A 11 -14.11 -18.43 -0.11
N LYS A 12 -15.11 -18.56 0.76
CA LYS A 12 -16.07 -17.50 1.04
C LYS A 12 -15.40 -16.24 1.58
N TRP A 13 -14.52 -16.36 2.58
CA TRP A 13 -13.79 -15.21 3.12
C TRP A 13 -12.87 -14.56 2.09
N LEU A 14 -12.26 -15.35 1.21
CA LEU A 14 -11.44 -14.82 0.12
C LEU A 14 -12.31 -14.04 -0.87
N ALA A 15 -13.45 -14.60 -1.28
CA ALA A 15 -14.38 -13.95 -2.18
C ALA A 15 -14.92 -12.63 -1.60
N GLU A 16 -15.29 -12.61 -0.32
CA GLU A 16 -15.72 -11.40 0.40
C GLU A 16 -14.63 -10.32 0.39
N GLY A 17 -13.38 -10.67 0.72
CA GLY A 17 -12.26 -9.74 0.72
C GLY A 17 -11.94 -9.20 -0.68
N ILE A 18 -11.98 -10.06 -1.71
CA ILE A 18 -11.79 -9.64 -3.11
C ILE A 18 -12.91 -8.68 -3.54
N ALA A 19 -14.16 -8.97 -3.19
CA ALA A 19 -15.29 -8.10 -3.49
C ALA A 19 -15.14 -6.72 -2.81
N GLY A 20 -14.69 -6.70 -1.54
CA GLY A 20 -14.38 -5.47 -0.82
C GLY A 20 -13.28 -4.63 -1.49
N ILE A 21 -12.21 -5.28 -1.98
CA ILE A 21 -11.16 -4.61 -2.76
C ILE A 21 -11.73 -4.05 -4.06
N GLN A 22 -12.48 -4.85 -4.83
CA GLN A 22 -13.03 -4.44 -6.12
C GLN A 22 -14.01 -3.26 -5.98
N GLN A 23 -14.87 -3.29 -4.97
CA GLN A 23 -15.81 -2.21 -4.70
C GLN A 23 -15.09 -0.90 -4.41
N ASN A 24 -14.08 -0.93 -3.53
CA ASN A 24 -13.32 0.27 -3.19
C ASN A 24 -12.41 0.72 -4.35
N ALA A 25 -11.87 -0.20 -5.15
CA ALA A 25 -11.07 0.10 -6.33
C ALA A 25 -11.89 0.88 -7.38
N PHE A 26 -13.15 0.52 -7.59
CA PHE A 26 -14.05 1.26 -8.48
C PHE A 26 -14.18 2.74 -8.07
N TYR A 27 -14.44 3.00 -6.79
CA TYR A 27 -14.54 4.37 -6.28
C TYR A 27 -13.19 5.10 -6.27
N LEU A 28 -12.10 4.38 -5.99
CA LEU A 28 -10.74 4.89 -6.07
C LEU A 28 -10.42 5.39 -7.49
N HIS A 29 -10.73 4.60 -8.52
CA HIS A 29 -10.51 4.98 -9.92
C HIS A 29 -11.27 6.25 -10.28
N ARG A 30 -12.56 6.31 -9.93
CA ARG A 30 -13.36 7.51 -10.15
C ARG A 30 -12.80 8.74 -9.43
N ALA A 31 -12.32 8.57 -8.19
CA ALA A 31 -11.69 9.65 -7.44
C ALA A 31 -10.39 10.11 -8.13
N MET A 32 -9.54 9.19 -8.61
CA MET A 32 -8.32 9.51 -9.34
C MET A 32 -8.61 10.20 -10.68
N ASP A 33 -9.61 9.76 -11.43
CA ASP A 33 -10.01 10.37 -12.70
C ASP A 33 -10.51 11.82 -12.51
N SER A 34 -11.26 12.05 -11.43
CA SER A 34 -11.72 13.38 -11.01
C SER A 34 -10.66 14.19 -10.26
N ASN A 35 -9.47 13.64 -10.07
CA ASN A 35 -8.37 14.27 -9.34
C ASN A 35 -8.73 14.66 -7.89
N ASN A 36 -9.59 13.87 -7.25
CA ASN A 36 -10.02 14.07 -5.86
C ASN A 36 -9.12 13.28 -4.90
N LEU A 37 -8.02 13.91 -4.47
CA LEU A 37 -7.02 13.30 -3.58
C LEU A 37 -7.63 12.77 -2.28
N ARG A 38 -8.54 13.51 -1.65
CA ARG A 38 -9.17 13.13 -0.37
C ARG A 38 -9.96 11.84 -0.51
N GLU A 39 -10.76 11.72 -1.57
CA GLU A 39 -11.53 10.50 -1.82
C GLU A 39 -10.62 9.34 -2.23
N ALA A 40 -9.60 9.58 -3.05
CA ALA A 40 -8.63 8.55 -3.43
C ALA A 40 -7.96 7.94 -2.18
N LEU A 41 -7.54 8.77 -1.24
CA LEU A 41 -6.95 8.32 0.02
C LEU A 41 -7.93 7.58 0.94
N LYS A 42 -9.18 8.03 1.00
CA LYS A 42 -10.24 7.33 1.73
C LYS A 42 -10.46 5.92 1.16
N TYR A 43 -10.68 5.79 -0.14
CA TYR A 43 -11.01 4.51 -0.77
C TYR A 43 -9.81 3.56 -0.80
N SER A 44 -8.59 4.06 -0.99
CA SER A 44 -7.38 3.25 -0.85
C SER A 44 -7.19 2.72 0.58
N ALA A 45 -7.43 3.53 1.61
CA ALA A 45 -7.36 3.05 3.00
C ALA A 45 -8.44 2.00 3.32
N GLN A 46 -9.64 2.14 2.76
CA GLN A 46 -10.72 1.15 2.88
C GLN A 46 -10.37 -0.15 2.16
N LEU A 47 -9.89 -0.07 0.92
CA LEU A 47 -9.39 -1.22 0.14
C LEU A 47 -8.32 -1.99 0.90
N LEU A 48 -7.31 -1.28 1.44
CA LEU A 48 -6.21 -1.89 2.18
C LEU A 48 -6.64 -2.46 3.54
N SER A 49 -7.82 -2.09 4.03
CA SER A 49 -8.35 -2.66 5.27
C SER A 49 -8.71 -4.13 5.12
N GLU A 50 -8.96 -4.63 3.91
CA GLU A 50 -9.20 -6.06 3.64
C GLU A 50 -7.96 -6.92 3.97
N LEU A 51 -6.75 -6.36 3.82
CA LEU A 51 -5.49 -7.04 4.17
C LEU A 51 -5.33 -7.24 5.69
N ARG A 52 -6.22 -6.67 6.51
CA ARG A 52 -6.21 -6.87 7.97
C ARG A 52 -6.86 -8.18 8.39
N THR A 53 -7.33 -9.02 7.47
CA THR A 53 -7.88 -10.34 7.82
C THR A 53 -6.83 -11.25 8.45
N SER A 54 -7.25 -12.10 9.40
CA SER A 54 -6.47 -13.22 9.97
C SER A 54 -7.06 -14.58 9.56
N ARG A 55 -8.13 -14.59 8.75
CA ARG A 55 -8.92 -15.79 8.47
C ARG A 55 -8.39 -16.62 7.31
N LEU A 56 -7.49 -16.04 6.51
CA LEU A 56 -6.98 -16.67 5.29
C LEU A 56 -5.64 -17.36 5.55
N PRO A 57 -5.45 -18.60 5.02
CA PRO A 57 -4.13 -19.20 4.96
C PRO A 57 -3.21 -18.42 4.01
N PRO A 58 -1.87 -18.58 4.12
CA PRO A 58 -0.90 -17.78 3.38
C PRO A 58 -1.13 -17.72 1.86
N HIS A 59 -1.51 -18.84 1.24
CA HIS A 59 -1.73 -18.90 -0.22
C HIS A 59 -2.96 -18.10 -0.67
N LYS A 60 -4.05 -18.11 0.11
CA LYS A 60 -5.25 -17.28 -0.17
C LYS A 60 -5.01 -15.82 0.18
N TYR A 61 -4.29 -15.55 1.27
CA TYR A 61 -3.87 -14.19 1.59
C TYR A 61 -3.01 -13.60 0.47
N TYR A 62 -2.12 -14.39 -0.14
CA TYR A 62 -1.35 -13.95 -1.31
C TYR A 62 -2.24 -13.53 -2.48
N VAL A 63 -3.29 -14.31 -2.79
CA VAL A 63 -4.25 -13.95 -3.85
C VAL A 63 -4.93 -12.62 -3.54
N LEU A 64 -5.41 -12.43 -2.30
CA LEU A 64 -6.02 -11.17 -1.85
C LEU A 64 -5.02 -10.00 -1.94
N TYR A 65 -3.79 -10.22 -1.49
CA TYR A 65 -2.69 -9.26 -1.55
C TYR A 65 -2.40 -8.82 -2.99
N MET A 66 -2.35 -9.75 -3.95
CA MET A 66 -2.09 -9.41 -5.35
C MET A 66 -3.16 -8.48 -5.93
N ARG A 67 -4.44 -8.66 -5.53
CA ARG A 67 -5.50 -7.72 -5.93
C ARG A 67 -5.26 -6.32 -5.38
N ALA A 68 -4.87 -6.19 -4.11
CA ALA A 68 -4.55 -4.88 -3.54
C ALA A 68 -3.28 -4.27 -4.15
N PHE A 69 -2.28 -5.10 -4.45
CA PHE A 69 -1.00 -4.70 -5.04
C PHE A 69 -1.18 -4.03 -6.40
N ASP A 70 -2.03 -4.60 -7.27
CA ASP A 70 -2.30 -4.01 -8.59
C ASP A 70 -2.93 -2.61 -8.47
N GLU A 71 -3.78 -2.39 -7.47
CA GLU A 71 -4.39 -1.08 -7.21
C GLU A 71 -3.39 -0.07 -6.62
N LEU A 72 -2.51 -0.53 -5.73
CA LEU A 72 -1.42 0.29 -5.20
C LEU A 72 -0.47 0.80 -6.28
N ARG A 73 -0.21 0.00 -7.33
CA ARG A 73 0.63 0.46 -8.46
C ARG A 73 0.00 1.61 -9.23
N LYS A 74 -1.32 1.55 -9.46
CA LYS A 74 -2.07 2.65 -10.09
C LYS A 74 -2.06 3.90 -9.20
N LEU A 75 -2.18 3.69 -7.89
CA LEU A 75 -2.12 4.76 -6.90
C LEU A 75 -0.73 5.44 -6.85
N GLU A 76 0.37 4.68 -6.95
CA GLU A 76 1.73 5.24 -7.06
C GLU A 76 1.85 6.17 -8.29
N LEU A 77 1.30 5.73 -9.44
CA LEU A 77 1.29 6.55 -10.66
C LEU A 77 0.46 7.82 -10.50
N PHE A 78 -0.67 7.74 -9.81
CA PHE A 78 -1.49 8.91 -9.49
C PHE A 78 -0.73 9.92 -8.63
N PHE A 79 -0.07 9.49 -7.56
CA PHE A 79 0.70 10.39 -6.68
C PHE A 79 1.93 11.02 -7.34
N LYS A 80 2.49 10.39 -8.37
CA LYS A 80 3.65 10.94 -9.10
C LYS A 80 3.37 12.28 -9.79
N ASP A 81 2.10 12.57 -10.08
CA ASP A 81 1.68 13.77 -10.81
C ASP A 81 1.39 14.94 -9.83
N GLU A 82 2.42 15.39 -9.10
CA GLU A 82 2.31 16.33 -7.97
C GLU A 82 1.63 17.66 -8.34
N ASP A 83 1.97 18.23 -9.51
CA ASP A 83 1.40 19.47 -10.04
C ASP A 83 -0.12 19.39 -10.21
N ARG A 84 -0.65 18.17 -10.40
CA ARG A 84 -2.06 17.95 -10.61
C ARG A 84 -2.86 18.05 -9.31
N HIS A 85 -2.29 17.71 -8.16
CA HIS A 85 -3.02 17.55 -6.90
C HIS A 85 -3.09 18.81 -6.04
N GLY A 86 -2.23 19.80 -6.31
CA GLY A 86 -2.12 21.01 -5.48
C GLY A 86 -1.69 20.72 -4.03
N CYS A 87 -1.00 19.59 -3.82
CA CYS A 87 -0.52 19.12 -2.53
C CYS A 87 0.94 18.70 -2.69
N SER A 88 1.83 19.25 -1.85
CA SER A 88 3.24 18.88 -1.91
C SER A 88 3.44 17.42 -1.51
N ILE A 89 4.52 16.80 -2.00
CA ILE A 89 4.82 15.41 -1.64
C ILE A 89 5.12 15.24 -0.15
N VAL A 90 5.67 16.28 0.49
CA VAL A 90 5.89 16.33 1.95
C VAL A 90 4.55 16.28 2.70
N ASP A 91 3.61 17.16 2.32
CA ASP A 91 2.27 17.18 2.93
C ASP A 91 1.55 15.86 2.71
N LEU A 92 1.69 15.26 1.52
CA LEU A 92 1.10 13.97 1.20
C LEU A 92 1.70 12.86 2.08
N TYR A 93 3.01 12.87 2.32
CA TYR A 93 3.70 11.92 3.20
C TYR A 93 3.25 12.03 4.65
N GLU A 94 2.93 13.24 5.12
CA GLU A 94 2.32 13.45 6.44
C GLU A 94 0.85 13.02 6.47
N LEU A 95 0.09 13.40 5.45
CA LEU A 95 -1.36 13.21 5.40
C LEU A 95 -1.75 11.73 5.43
N VAL A 96 -1.01 10.86 4.73
CA VAL A 96 -1.27 9.40 4.77
C VAL A 96 -1.05 8.78 6.16
N GLN A 97 -0.26 9.43 7.03
CA GLN A 97 -0.02 8.95 8.40
C GLN A 97 -1.25 9.13 9.31
N HIS A 98 -2.21 9.97 8.92
CA HIS A 98 -3.48 10.11 9.65
C HIS A 98 -4.45 8.93 9.47
N ALA A 99 -4.14 7.98 8.57
CA ALA A 99 -4.94 6.76 8.43
C ALA A 99 -4.98 5.98 9.75
N GLY A 100 -6.16 5.79 10.35
CA GLY A 100 -6.28 5.25 11.72
C GLY A 100 -5.72 3.84 11.92
N ASN A 101 -5.79 2.98 10.89
CA ASN A 101 -5.29 1.61 10.96
C ASN A 101 -3.83 1.52 10.48
N VAL A 102 -2.97 0.90 11.28
CA VAL A 102 -1.52 0.78 11.01
C VAL A 102 -1.19 0.11 9.67
N LEU A 103 -1.92 -0.93 9.28
CA LEU A 103 -1.60 -1.68 8.07
C LEU A 103 -1.90 -0.86 6.78
N PRO A 104 -3.13 -0.34 6.57
CA PRO A 104 -3.39 0.61 5.49
C PRO A 104 -2.43 1.81 5.48
N ARG A 105 -2.17 2.39 6.66
CA ARG A 105 -1.24 3.51 6.82
C ARG A 105 0.13 3.21 6.23
N LEU A 106 0.71 2.07 6.58
CA LEU A 106 2.07 1.73 6.14
C LEU A 106 2.15 1.39 4.65
N TYR A 107 1.12 0.76 4.07
CA TYR A 107 1.07 0.58 2.61
C TYR A 107 1.00 1.92 1.87
N LEU A 108 0.15 2.85 2.34
CA LEU A 108 0.07 4.20 1.77
C LEU A 108 1.39 4.96 1.96
N LEU A 109 1.99 4.88 3.16
CA LEU A 109 3.27 5.52 3.48
C LEU A 109 4.40 4.99 2.59
N CYS A 110 4.48 3.68 2.35
CA CYS A 110 5.44 3.10 1.42
C CYS A 110 5.21 3.58 -0.03
N THR A 111 3.93 3.71 -0.43
CA THR A 111 3.55 4.16 -1.78
C THR A 111 3.93 5.61 -2.01
N VAL A 112 3.60 6.50 -1.08
CA VAL A 112 3.99 7.92 -1.14
C VAL A 112 5.49 8.07 -0.97
N GLY A 113 6.12 7.31 -0.07
CA GLY A 113 7.57 7.31 0.12
C GLY A 113 8.35 6.95 -1.16
N SER A 114 7.82 6.04 -1.98
CA SER A 114 8.38 5.75 -3.31
C SER A 114 8.40 6.97 -4.22
N VAL A 115 7.31 7.74 -4.24
CA VAL A 115 7.20 8.98 -5.02
C VAL A 115 8.08 10.07 -4.42
N TYR A 116 8.12 10.18 -3.10
CA TYR A 116 8.94 11.14 -2.38
C TYR A 116 10.43 10.95 -2.66
N ILE A 117 10.92 9.71 -2.70
CA ILE A 117 12.30 9.43 -3.13
C ILE A 117 12.54 9.89 -4.58
N LYS A 118 11.59 9.61 -5.48
CA LYS A 118 11.68 10.01 -6.90
C LYS A 118 11.64 11.52 -7.11
N SER A 119 10.95 12.27 -6.25
CA SER A 119 10.88 13.74 -6.28
C SER A 119 12.25 14.40 -5.99
N LYS A 120 13.16 13.68 -5.33
CA LYS A 120 14.48 14.16 -4.87
C LYS A 120 14.40 15.33 -3.86
N GLU A 121 13.23 15.58 -3.27
CA GLU A 121 13.06 16.60 -2.23
C GLU A 121 13.66 16.20 -0.88
N ALA A 122 13.86 14.89 -0.64
CA ALA A 122 14.59 14.39 0.53
C ALA A 122 15.51 13.21 0.18
N PRO A 123 16.62 13.01 0.92
CA PRO A 123 17.55 11.93 0.65
C PRO A 123 16.88 10.56 0.75
N ALA A 124 17.08 9.72 -0.27
CA ALA A 124 16.49 8.38 -0.34
C ALA A 124 16.79 7.55 0.91
N LYS A 125 18.02 7.67 1.44
CA LYS A 125 18.46 7.02 2.67
C LYS A 125 17.58 7.35 3.88
N ASN A 126 17.15 8.60 4.02
CA ASN A 126 16.35 9.04 5.18
C ASN A 126 14.94 8.47 5.09
N ILE A 127 14.30 8.57 3.92
CA ILE A 127 12.95 8.04 3.68
C ILE A 127 12.96 6.52 3.85
N LEU A 128 13.91 5.81 3.23
CA LEU A 128 14.00 4.35 3.34
C LEU A 128 14.23 3.89 4.78
N LYS A 129 15.08 4.59 5.53
CA LYS A 129 15.31 4.29 6.95
C LYS A 129 14.02 4.46 7.76
N ASP A 130 13.31 5.56 7.56
CA ASP A 130 12.01 5.82 8.22
C ASP A 130 11.00 4.70 7.89
N LEU A 131 10.81 4.39 6.60
CA LEU A 131 9.88 3.34 6.16
C LEU A 131 10.19 1.96 6.77
N VAL A 132 11.48 1.58 6.83
CA VAL A 132 11.91 0.31 7.44
C VAL A 132 11.63 0.29 8.94
N GLU A 133 11.92 1.37 9.67
CA GLU A 133 11.65 1.47 11.10
C GLU A 133 10.13 1.44 11.37
N MET A 134 9.34 2.16 10.58
CA MET A 134 7.87 2.20 10.72
C MET A 134 7.22 0.85 10.41
N CYS A 135 7.76 0.08 9.45
CA CYS A 135 7.29 -1.29 9.16
C CYS A 135 7.46 -2.27 10.34
N ARG A 136 8.27 -1.94 11.35
CA ARG A 136 8.37 -2.72 12.59
C ARG A 136 7.09 -2.70 13.41
N ALA A 137 6.15 -1.79 13.16
CA ALA A 137 4.87 -1.80 13.85
C ALA A 137 4.01 -3.03 13.53
N VAL A 138 4.26 -3.72 12.41
CA VAL A 138 3.51 -4.94 12.01
C VAL A 138 4.30 -6.20 12.37
N GLN A 139 3.93 -6.78 13.51
CA GLN A 139 4.53 -8.01 14.06
C GLN A 139 3.82 -9.30 13.61
N HIS A 140 2.61 -9.20 13.06
CA HIS A 140 1.89 -10.36 12.56
C HIS A 140 2.66 -11.00 11.39
N PRO A 141 3.03 -12.30 11.42
CA PRO A 141 3.98 -12.89 10.46
C PRO A 141 3.59 -12.71 9.00
N ILE A 142 2.36 -13.10 8.63
CA ILE A 142 1.88 -13.03 7.24
C ILE A 142 1.79 -11.58 6.75
N ARG A 143 1.04 -10.73 7.45
CA ARG A 143 0.86 -9.30 7.08
C ARG A 143 2.19 -8.56 7.03
N GLY A 144 3.06 -8.81 8.01
CA GLY A 144 4.38 -8.19 8.10
C GLY A 144 5.32 -8.64 6.99
N LEU A 145 5.26 -9.91 6.58
CA LEU A 145 6.03 -10.42 5.44
C LEU A 145 5.59 -9.77 4.14
N PHE A 146 4.28 -9.71 3.87
CA PHE A 146 3.76 -9.07 2.65
C PHE A 146 4.01 -7.57 2.62
N LEU A 147 3.88 -6.86 3.75
CA LEU A 147 4.22 -5.44 3.82
C LEU A 147 5.70 -5.18 3.53
N ARG A 148 6.60 -5.98 4.11
CA ARG A 148 8.05 -5.86 3.85
C ARG A 148 8.40 -6.25 2.42
N SER A 149 7.72 -7.24 1.85
CA SER A 149 7.85 -7.60 0.43
C SER A 149 7.41 -6.45 -0.47
N TYR A 150 6.31 -5.77 -0.13
CA TYR A 150 5.87 -4.58 -0.84
C TYR A 150 6.91 -3.47 -0.79
N LEU A 151 7.42 -3.14 0.40
CA LEU A 151 8.49 -2.15 0.56
C LEU A 151 9.73 -2.49 -0.28
N ALA A 152 10.16 -3.75 -0.30
CA ALA A 152 11.30 -4.19 -1.10
C ALA A 152 11.04 -4.11 -2.61
N GLN A 153 9.80 -4.35 -3.05
CA GLN A 153 9.42 -4.24 -4.46
C GLN A 153 9.37 -2.78 -4.91
N ILE A 154 8.75 -1.90 -4.12
CA ILE A 154 8.55 -0.51 -4.49
C ILE A 154 9.83 0.32 -4.33
N SER A 155 10.79 -0.10 -3.50
CA SER A 155 12.08 0.59 -3.34
C SER A 155 13.20 0.07 -4.24
N ARG A 156 12.98 -1.00 -5.02
CA ARG A 156 14.04 -1.71 -5.77
C ARG A 156 14.87 -0.80 -6.67
N ASP A 157 14.23 0.09 -7.41
CA ASP A 157 14.83 1.06 -8.33
C ASP A 157 15.30 2.36 -7.65
N LYS A 158 15.25 2.41 -6.31
CA LYS A 158 15.42 3.63 -5.49
C LYS A 158 16.47 3.48 -4.39
N LEU A 159 17.17 2.34 -4.38
CA LEU A 159 18.21 2.10 -3.41
C LEU A 159 19.43 2.97 -3.74
N PRO A 160 20.00 3.66 -2.74
CA PRO A 160 21.29 4.33 -2.89
C PRO A 160 22.36 3.30 -3.28
N ASP A 161 23.05 3.56 -4.37
CA ASP A 161 24.20 2.77 -4.83
C ASP A 161 25.26 3.73 -5.39
N ILE A 162 26.50 3.26 -5.52
CA ILE A 162 27.62 4.05 -6.02
C ILE A 162 27.33 4.49 -7.46
N GLY A 163 27.29 5.81 -7.71
CA GLY A 163 26.93 6.37 -9.02
C GLY A 163 25.44 6.39 -9.34
N SER A 164 24.57 6.02 -8.38
CA SER A 164 23.12 6.14 -8.50
C SER A 164 22.67 7.60 -8.33
N GLU A 165 21.56 7.98 -8.96
CA GLU A 165 20.94 9.29 -8.75
C GLU A 165 20.50 9.53 -7.29
N TYR A 166 20.47 8.46 -6.48
CA TYR A 166 20.08 8.46 -5.07
C TYR A 166 21.27 8.30 -4.11
N GLU A 167 22.52 8.44 -4.59
CA GLU A 167 23.74 8.28 -3.78
C GLU A 167 23.84 9.30 -2.62
N ARG A 168 23.26 10.49 -2.78
CA ARG A 168 23.38 11.61 -1.83
C ARG A 168 22.09 11.86 -1.05
#